data_AF-A0AAD6ZWS1-F1
#
_entry.id   AF-A0AAD6ZWS1-F1
#
_cell.length_a   1.000
_cell.length_b   1.000
_cell.length_c   1.000
_cell.angle_alpha   90.00
_cell.angle_beta   90.00
_cell.angle_gamma   90.00
#
_symmetry.space_group_name_H-M   'P 1'
#
loop_
_entity.id
_entity.type
_entity.pdbx_description
1 polymer ?
#
loop_
_entity_poly.entity_id
_entity_poly.type
_entity_poly.pdbx_seq_one_letter_code
_entity_poly.pdbx_strand_id
1 'polypeptide(L)'
;HNKSTFFQWDRCKAYYQHSSMAPKPERKGEGESLMISDFLTAEWGRLVNSEECGEAWLFFEAGKDRDRYFANKHLLKQTDKAINIFEAKTNRTMTGLFLYNNTPGHLKRAPNALLA
;
A
#
# COMPACT_ATOMS: atom_id res chain seq x y z
N HIS A 1 8.39 -3.90 3.27
CA HIS A 1 7.32 -2.93 2.99
C HIS A 1 7.39 -2.49 1.53
N ASN A 2 6.27 -2.53 0.83
CA ASN A 2 6.17 -1.99 -0.52
C ASN A 2 4.80 -1.32 -0.73
N LYS A 3 4.71 -0.54 -1.80
CA LYS A 3 3.48 0.12 -2.27
C LYS A 3 3.22 -0.29 -3.71
N SER A 4 1.99 -0.66 -4.00
CA SER A 4 1.53 -0.96 -5.37
C SER A 4 0.36 -0.03 -5.70
N THR A 5 0.34 0.50 -6.92
CA THR A 5 -0.76 1.32 -7.41
C THR A 5 -1.46 0.57 -8.54
N PHE A 6 -2.78 0.49 -8.46
CA PHE A 6 -3.64 -0.15 -9.45
C PHE A 6 -4.52 0.91 -10.10
N PHE A 7 -4.67 0.85 -11.43
CA PHE A 7 -5.50 1.78 -12.17
C PHE A 7 -6.76 1.12 -12.72
N GLN A 8 -7.89 1.83 -12.70
CA GLN A 8 -9.18 1.36 -13.20
C GLN A 8 -9.16 0.88 -14.66
N TRP A 9 -8.25 1.44 -15.47
CA TRP A 9 -8.10 1.12 -16.89
C TRP A 9 -6.90 0.21 -17.18
N ASP A 10 -6.20 -0.32 -16.16
CA ASP A 10 -5.24 -1.42 -16.34
C ASP A 10 -6.00 -2.70 -16.66
N ARG A 11 -6.38 -2.86 -17.93
CA ARG A 11 -7.13 -4.02 -18.41
C ARG A 11 -6.40 -4.67 -19.57
N CYS A 12 -6.05 -5.94 -19.40
CA CYS A 12 -5.73 -6.84 -20.51
C CYS A 12 -6.94 -7.72 -20.80
N LYS A 13 -7.90 -7.22 -21.60
CA LYS A 13 -9.06 -8.04 -22.02
C LYS A 13 -8.66 -8.91 -23.21
N ALA A 14 -8.60 -10.23 -23.00
CA ALA A 14 -8.62 -11.18 -24.09
C ALA A 14 -10.08 -11.47 -24.46
N TYR A 15 -10.49 -11.17 -25.69
CA TYR A 15 -11.82 -11.51 -26.20
C TYR A 15 -11.76 -11.87 -27.69
N TYR A 16 -12.67 -12.73 -28.12
CA TYR A 16 -12.82 -13.08 -29.53
C TYR A 16 -13.76 -12.07 -30.19
N GLN A 17 -13.35 -11.51 -31.32
CA GLN A 17 -14.20 -10.64 -32.14
C GLN A 17 -14.37 -11.25 -33.52
N HIS A 18 -15.55 -11.04 -34.11
CA HIS A 18 -15.80 -11.45 -35.49
C HIS A 18 -14.88 -10.68 -36.45
N SER A 19 -14.39 -11.35 -37.51
CA SER A 19 -13.39 -10.82 -38.44
C SER A 19 -13.81 -9.53 -39.15
N SER A 20 -15.12 -9.30 -39.28
CA SER A 20 -15.69 -8.10 -39.90
C SER A 20 -15.81 -6.89 -38.97
N MET A 21 -15.55 -7.03 -37.67
CA MET A 21 -15.61 -5.90 -36.74
C MET A 21 -14.28 -5.15 -36.68
N ALA A 22 -14.35 -3.82 -36.71
CA ALA A 22 -13.21 -2.97 -36.38
C ALA A 22 -13.00 -2.91 -34.85
N PRO A 23 -11.76 -3.02 -34.36
CA PRO A 23 -11.48 -2.84 -32.93
C PRO A 23 -11.87 -1.41 -32.49
N LYS A 24 -12.67 -1.31 -31.43
CA LYS A 24 -13.02 -0.03 -30.81
C LYS A 24 -11.95 0.34 -29.78
N PRO A 25 -11.26 1.49 -29.90
CA PRO A 25 -10.32 1.93 -28.88
C PRO A 25 -11.06 2.17 -27.55
N GLU A 26 -10.59 1.55 -26.46
CA GLU A 26 -10.99 1.97 -25.12
C GLU A 26 -10.20 3.22 -24.71
N ARG A 27 -10.71 3.97 -23.72
CA ARG A 27 -9.98 5.12 -23.17
C ARG A 27 -8.62 4.65 -22.66
N LYS A 28 -7.55 5.21 -23.23
CA LYS A 28 -6.17 4.99 -22.79
C LYS A 28 -5.82 6.05 -21.75
N GLY A 29 -5.33 5.64 -20.58
CA GLY A 29 -4.84 6.56 -19.55
C GLY A 29 -5.06 6.05 -18.13
N GLU A 30 -4.51 6.78 -17.17
CA GLU A 30 -4.68 6.53 -15.73
C GLU A 30 -6.10 6.91 -15.33
N GLY A 31 -6.92 5.90 -15.03
CA GLY A 31 -8.24 6.09 -14.47
C GLY A 31 -8.16 6.41 -12.99
N GLU A 32 -9.25 6.16 -12.30
CA GLU A 32 -9.21 6.10 -10.84
C GLU A 32 -8.10 5.15 -10.38
N SER A 33 -7.33 5.57 -9.38
CA SER A 33 -6.19 4.80 -8.88
C SER A 33 -6.37 4.42 -7.42
N LEU A 34 -5.93 3.22 -7.07
CA LEU A 34 -5.90 2.70 -5.71
C LEU A 34 -4.47 2.29 -5.37
N MET A 35 -3.90 2.96 -4.39
CA MET A 35 -2.62 2.57 -3.82
C MET A 35 -2.86 1.68 -2.61
N ILE A 36 -2.19 0.53 -2.60
CA ILE A 36 -2.18 -0.41 -1.50
C ILE A 36 -0.77 -0.45 -0.92
N SER A 37 -0.66 -0.30 0.39
CA SER A 37 0.59 -0.45 1.12
C SER A 37 0.44 -1.54 2.17
N ASP A 38 1.42 -2.44 2.29
CA ASP A 38 1.35 -3.54 3.26
C ASP A 38 2.72 -3.97 3.81
N PHE A 39 2.68 -4.67 4.95
CA PHE A 39 3.79 -5.39 5.55
C PHE A 39 3.51 -6.89 5.50
N LEU A 40 4.50 -7.63 5.00
CA LEU A 40 4.44 -9.08 4.91
C LEU A 40 5.52 -9.69 5.80
N THR A 41 5.18 -10.75 6.51
CA THR A 41 6.12 -11.63 7.21
C THR A 41 6.23 -12.95 6.45
N ALA A 42 7.38 -13.62 6.56
CA ALA A 42 7.59 -14.89 5.87
C ALA A 42 6.64 -15.99 6.35
N GLU A 43 6.32 -16.00 7.65
CA GLU A 43 5.54 -17.08 8.27
C GLU A 43 4.03 -16.80 8.31
N TRP A 44 3.62 -15.55 8.50
CA TRP A 44 2.21 -15.20 8.66
C TRP A 44 1.61 -14.53 7.42
N GLY A 45 2.43 -14.19 6.44
CA GLY A 45 2.00 -13.35 5.32
C GLY A 45 1.59 -11.97 5.82
N ARG A 46 0.32 -11.61 5.63
CA ARG A 46 -0.20 -10.29 6.02
C ARG A 46 -0.30 -10.14 7.54
N LEU A 47 0.09 -8.98 8.04
CA LEU A 47 -0.07 -8.63 9.46
C LEU A 47 -1.54 -8.26 9.76
N VAL A 48 -2.30 -9.30 10.13
CA VAL A 48 -3.70 -9.22 10.54
C VAL A 48 -3.83 -9.70 11.99
N ASN A 49 -4.46 -8.92 12.86
CA ASN A 49 -4.90 -9.33 14.18
C ASN A 49 -6.33 -9.88 14.09
N SER A 50 -6.48 -11.19 14.28
CA SER A 50 -7.77 -11.89 14.26
C SER A 50 -8.65 -11.60 15.47
N GLU A 51 -8.05 -11.20 16.60
CA GLU A 51 -8.79 -10.98 17.85
C GLU A 51 -9.43 -9.59 17.90
N GLU A 52 -8.75 -8.57 17.33
CA GLU A 52 -9.22 -7.18 17.33
C GLU A 52 -9.67 -6.67 15.95
N CYS A 53 -9.80 -7.56 14.95
CA CYS A 53 -10.06 -7.19 13.54
C CYS A 53 -9.13 -6.08 13.01
N GLY A 54 -7.88 -6.04 13.50
CA GLY A 54 -6.90 -5.03 13.12
C GLY A 54 -6.08 -5.45 11.93
N GLU A 55 -6.01 -4.64 10.87
CA GLU A 55 -5.15 -4.89 9.71
C GLU A 55 -4.10 -3.77 9.54
N ALA A 56 -2.85 -4.15 9.25
CA ALA A 56 -1.75 -3.23 9.03
C ALA A 56 -1.68 -2.65 7.60
N TRP A 57 -2.48 -3.16 6.67
CA TRP A 57 -2.50 -2.62 5.31
C TRP A 57 -3.23 -1.29 5.23
N LEU A 58 -2.90 -0.50 4.20
CA LEU A 58 -3.50 0.80 3.96
C LEU A 58 -3.97 0.89 2.50
N PHE A 59 -5.27 1.14 2.34
CA PHE A 59 -5.87 1.59 1.10
C PHE A 59 -5.79 3.11 1.02
N PHE A 60 -5.32 3.62 -0.11
CA PHE A 60 -5.16 5.04 -0.36
C PHE A 60 -5.68 5.37 -1.75
N GLU A 61 -6.71 6.21 -1.83
CA GLU A 61 -7.30 6.60 -3.10
C GLU A 61 -6.54 7.83 -3.64
N ALA A 62 -5.55 7.60 -4.50
CA ALA A 62 -4.74 8.69 -5.02
C ALA A 62 -5.48 9.44 -6.15
N GLY A 63 -5.36 10.78 -6.15
CA GLY A 63 -5.91 11.63 -7.21
C GLY A 63 -6.41 13.02 -6.77
N LYS A 64 -6.68 13.88 -7.75
CA LYS A 64 -7.41 15.14 -7.57
C LYS A 64 -8.85 14.79 -7.14
N ASP A 65 -9.35 15.49 -6.12
CA ASP A 65 -10.64 15.23 -5.46
C ASP A 65 -10.73 13.89 -4.67
N ARG A 66 -9.57 13.29 -4.36
CA ARG A 66 -9.42 12.11 -3.48
C ARG A 66 -8.44 12.37 -2.32
N ASP A 67 -7.74 11.35 -1.83
CA ASP A 67 -6.78 11.45 -0.71
C ASP A 67 -5.47 12.21 -1.07
N ARG A 68 -5.37 12.73 -2.29
CA ARG A 68 -4.20 13.46 -2.82
C ARG A 68 -2.96 12.56 -2.94
N TYR A 69 -1.88 12.89 -2.23
CA TYR A 69 -0.59 12.20 -2.32
C TYR A 69 -0.26 11.45 -1.04
N PHE A 70 0.22 10.22 -1.19
CA PHE A 70 0.71 9.44 -0.05
C PHE A 70 1.94 10.13 0.55
N ALA A 71 1.82 10.58 1.79
CA ALA A 71 2.85 11.29 2.53
C ALA A 71 3.41 10.47 3.71
N ASN A 72 4.52 10.93 4.29
CA ASN A 72 5.20 10.29 5.42
C ASN A 72 4.28 10.02 6.63
N LYS A 73 3.31 10.91 6.91
CA LYS A 73 2.30 10.70 7.96
C LYS A 73 1.49 9.40 7.81
N HIS A 74 1.22 8.98 6.57
CA HIS A 74 0.49 7.75 6.31
C HIS A 74 1.37 6.52 6.57
N LEU A 75 2.67 6.62 6.23
CA LEU A 75 3.66 5.58 6.55
C LEU A 75 3.80 5.40 8.06
N LEU A 76 3.94 6.49 8.82
CA LEU A 76 4.04 6.43 10.28
C LEU A 76 2.81 5.76 10.89
N LYS A 77 1.61 6.21 10.52
CA LYS A 77 0.36 5.62 10.99
C LYS A 77 0.23 4.13 10.64
N GLN A 78 0.70 3.72 9.46
CA GLN A 78 0.72 2.32 9.07
C GLN A 78 1.71 1.51 9.91
N THR A 79 2.90 2.08 10.15
CA THR A 79 3.98 1.45 10.93
C THR A 79 3.55 1.25 12.38
N ASP A 80 2.92 2.24 12.99
CA ASP A 80 2.41 2.14 14.37
C ASP A 80 1.38 1.01 14.51
N LYS A 81 0.46 0.90 13.54
CA LYS A 81 -0.49 -0.23 13.49
C LYS A 81 0.22 -1.57 13.33
N ALA A 82 1.23 -1.65 12.47
CA ALA A 82 1.98 -2.87 12.24
C ALA A 82 2.75 -3.31 13.50
N ILE A 83 3.33 -2.36 14.24
CA ILE A 83 3.99 -2.61 15.53
C ILE A 83 2.97 -3.14 16.55
N ASN A 84 1.82 -2.49 16.70
CA ASN A 84 0.79 -2.94 17.66
C ASN A 84 0.33 -4.38 17.36
N ILE A 85 0.08 -4.71 16.09
CA ILE A 85 -0.32 -6.07 15.67
C ILE A 85 0.81 -7.07 15.92
N PHE A 86 2.06 -6.70 15.61
CA PHE A 86 3.22 -7.56 15.85
C PHE A 86 3.43 -7.84 17.34
N GLU A 87 3.38 -6.80 18.19
CA GLU A 87 3.52 -6.94 19.63
C GLU A 87 2.43 -7.81 20.25
N ALA A 88 1.17 -7.60 19.82
CA ALA A 88 0.05 -8.40 20.27
C ALA A 88 0.23 -9.88 19.90
N LYS A 89 0.56 -10.17 18.62
CA LYS A 89 0.76 -11.55 18.15
C LYS A 89 1.92 -12.28 18.83
N THR A 90 2.96 -11.55 19.22
CA THR A 90 4.17 -12.11 19.79
C THR A 90 4.18 -12.05 21.31
N ASN A 91 3.12 -11.53 21.93
CA ASN A 91 3.07 -11.21 23.36
C ASN A 91 4.32 -10.42 23.82
N ARG A 92 4.85 -9.56 22.94
CA ARG A 92 6.08 -8.76 23.15
C ARG A 92 7.33 -9.58 23.48
N THR A 93 7.37 -10.85 23.08
CA THR A 93 8.52 -11.74 23.35
C THR A 93 9.51 -11.79 22.19
N MET A 94 9.16 -11.25 21.03
CA MET A 94 10.00 -11.27 19.81
C MET A 94 10.42 -9.87 19.40
N THR A 95 11.58 -9.77 18.75
CA THR A 95 12.06 -8.52 18.14
C THR A 95 11.73 -8.51 16.65
N GLY A 96 11.01 -7.49 16.19
CA GLY A 96 10.63 -7.33 14.79
C GLY A 96 11.65 -6.52 13.99
N LEU A 97 12.08 -7.03 12.83
CA LEU A 97 12.88 -6.29 11.85
C LEU A 97 11.97 -5.75 10.74
N PHE A 98 11.80 -4.42 10.68
CA PHE A 98 10.99 -3.76 9.66
C PHE A 98 11.85 -3.28 8.48
N LEU A 99 11.63 -3.87 7.32
CA LEU A 99 12.37 -3.55 6.09
C LEU A 99 11.56 -2.62 5.19
N TYR A 100 12.18 -1.52 4.77
CA TYR A 100 11.60 -0.52 3.86
C TYR A 100 12.49 -0.33 2.63
N ASN A 101 11.90 0.08 1.51
CA ASN A 101 12.69 0.64 0.41
C ASN A 101 13.14 2.08 0.75
N ASN A 102 14.12 2.59 0.01
CA ASN A 102 14.75 3.90 0.22
C ASN A 102 14.02 5.07 -0.47
N THR A 103 12.71 4.93 -0.76
CA THR A 103 11.93 5.99 -1.42
C THR A 103 11.99 7.28 -0.59
N PRO A 104 12.12 8.49 -1.19
CA PRO A 104 12.32 9.74 -0.45
C PRO A 104 11.32 10.01 0.68
N GLY A 105 10.05 9.58 0.52
CA GLY A 105 9.03 9.72 1.57
C GLY A 105 9.29 8.88 2.83
N HIS A 106 10.06 7.78 2.73
CA HIS A 106 10.45 6.92 3.85
C HIS A 106 11.66 7.49 4.60
N LEU A 107 12.49 8.28 3.93
CA LEU A 107 13.70 8.89 4.49
C LEU A 107 13.44 10.27 5.13
N LYS A 108 12.19 10.75 5.09
CA LYS A 108 11.84 12.04 5.66
C LYS A 108 12.04 12.03 7.17
N ARG A 109 12.88 12.94 7.65
CA ARG A 109 13.08 13.18 9.09
C ARG A 109 11.86 13.86 9.71
N ALA A 110 11.66 13.62 11.00
CA ALA A 110 10.66 14.33 11.76
C ALA A 110 10.95 15.85 11.74
N PRO A 111 9.93 16.73 11.75
CA PRO A 111 10.13 18.18 11.71
C PRO A 111 11.00 18.72 12.85
N ASN A 112 11.01 18.02 13.99
CA ASN A 112 11.77 18.33 15.19
C ASN A 112 13.03 17.46 15.34
N ALA A 113 13.46 16.75 14.30
CA ALA A 113 14.67 15.96 14.37
C ALA A 113 15.88 16.89 14.53
N LEU A 114 16.57 16.79 15.67
CA LEU A 114 17.83 17.48 15.86
C LEU A 114 18.84 16.92 14.86
N LEU A 115 19.48 17.83 14.12
CA LEU A 115 20.63 17.50 13.29
C LEU A 115 21.80 17.28 14.26
N ALA A 116 22.32 16.06 14.30
CA ALA A 116 23.64 15.78 14.86
C ALA A 116 24.72 16.25 13.89
#